data_AF-A0AAU9DV69-F1
#
_entry.id   AF-A0AAU9DV69-F1
#
_cell.length_a   1.000
_cell.length_b   1.000
_cell.length_c   1.000
_cell.angle_alpha   90.00
_cell.angle_beta   90.00
_cell.angle_gamma   90.00
#
_symmetry.space_group_name_H-M   'P 1'
#
loop_
_entity.id
_entity.type
_entity.pdbx_description
1 polymer ?
#
loop_
_entity_poly.entity_id
_entity_poly.type
_entity_poly.pdbx_seq_one_letter_code
_entity_poly.pdbx_strand_id
1 'polypeptide(L)'
;MDYESIIGYKNDLLNRNGYESYSSLDINEFLKRIRVLSKDYENDGKWGITAGGLLFFGKNNAIIHAFPHFQLDYYDKSHPEKDRWTDRISSIESDLNIYTFFKTVEQKLYSTIENPFTIDKESAQRIDHKTPMTIALREGLINMLMHTDYFGDLPLIVNNYLNYYEFANPGKMKVPPQIFSTPMTQ
;
A
#
# COMPACT_ATOMS: atom_id res chain seq x y z
N MET A 1 -6.74 -4.22 16.19
CA MET A 1 -6.71 -4.43 14.72
C MET A 1 -7.95 -3.80 14.14
N ASP A 2 -7.85 -3.31 12.91
CA ASP A 2 -8.97 -2.90 12.09
C ASP A 2 -9.54 -4.11 11.33
N TYR A 3 -10.79 -4.46 11.63
CA TYR A 3 -11.45 -5.64 11.09
C TYR A 3 -11.85 -5.44 9.63
N GLU A 4 -12.21 -4.22 9.22
CA GLU A 4 -12.61 -3.95 7.83
C GLU A 4 -11.42 -4.15 6.88
N SER A 5 -10.24 -3.67 7.26
CA SER A 5 -9.00 -3.93 6.53
C SER A 5 -8.70 -5.43 6.37
N ILE A 6 -8.89 -6.22 7.43
CA ILE A 6 -8.63 -7.66 7.41
C ILE A 6 -9.59 -8.37 6.44
N ILE A 7 -10.89 -8.05 6.52
CA ILE A 7 -11.89 -8.65 5.63
C ILE A 7 -11.65 -8.22 4.18
N GLY A 8 -11.39 -6.93 3.96
CA GLY A 8 -11.05 -6.40 2.64
C GLY A 8 -9.86 -7.12 2.03
N TYR A 9 -8.76 -7.22 2.77
CA TYR A 9 -7.55 -7.91 2.28
C TYR A 9 -7.79 -9.39 2.02
N LYS A 10 -8.53 -10.09 2.91
CA LYS A 10 -8.86 -11.51 2.69
C LYS A 10 -9.66 -11.69 1.40
N ASN A 11 -10.65 -10.83 1.13
CA ASN A 11 -11.43 -10.88 -0.10
C ASN A 11 -10.56 -10.58 -1.34
N ASP A 12 -9.71 -9.54 -1.28
CA ASP A 12 -8.77 -9.21 -2.35
C ASP A 12 -7.81 -10.38 -2.66
N LEU A 13 -7.42 -11.14 -1.64
CA LEU A 13 -6.53 -12.29 -1.78
C LEU A 13 -7.26 -13.49 -2.41
N LEU A 14 -8.52 -13.74 -2.03
CA LEU A 14 -9.35 -14.80 -2.60
C LEU A 14 -9.70 -14.57 -4.07
N ASN A 15 -9.72 -13.32 -4.52
CA ASN A 15 -9.91 -12.98 -5.93
C ASN A 15 -8.64 -13.23 -6.79
N ARG A 16 -7.55 -13.72 -6.21
CA ARG A 16 -6.32 -14.07 -6.92
C ARG A 16 -6.21 -15.58 -7.05
N ASN A 17 -5.81 -16.03 -8.25
CA ASN A 17 -5.54 -17.44 -8.52
C ASN A 17 -4.49 -18.00 -7.53
N GLY A 18 -4.75 -19.17 -6.97
CA GLY A 18 -3.84 -19.88 -6.06
C GLY A 18 -4.03 -19.58 -4.57
N TYR A 19 -5.03 -18.77 -4.20
CA TYR A 19 -5.33 -18.40 -2.82
C TYR A 19 -6.68 -18.95 -2.32
N GLU A 20 -7.35 -19.80 -3.08
CA GLU A 20 -8.69 -20.34 -2.82
C GLU A 20 -8.77 -21.07 -1.47
N SER A 21 -7.64 -21.68 -1.04
CA SER A 21 -7.52 -22.38 0.24
C SER A 21 -7.76 -21.50 1.47
N TYR A 22 -7.71 -20.17 1.36
CA TYR A 22 -7.98 -19.26 2.47
C TYR A 22 -9.47 -19.01 2.72
N SER A 23 -10.35 -19.46 1.82
CA SER A 23 -11.80 -19.28 1.94
C SER A 23 -12.37 -20.03 3.16
N SER A 24 -11.81 -21.21 3.45
CA SER A 24 -12.24 -22.09 4.54
C SER A 24 -11.65 -21.73 5.91
N LEU A 25 -10.63 -20.85 5.96
CA LEU A 25 -10.03 -20.43 7.22
C LEU A 25 -10.93 -19.39 7.91
N ASP A 26 -11.13 -19.50 9.22
CA ASP A 26 -11.65 -18.38 9.99
C ASP A 26 -10.63 -17.22 10.04
N ILE A 27 -11.04 -16.07 10.57
CA ILE A 27 -10.16 -14.89 10.62
C ILE A 27 -8.92 -15.11 11.48
N ASN A 28 -9.02 -15.83 12.61
CA ASN A 28 -7.88 -16.07 13.47
C ASN A 28 -6.84 -16.96 12.77
N GLU A 29 -7.29 -18.06 12.17
CA GLU A 29 -6.42 -18.98 11.42
C GLU A 29 -5.84 -18.33 10.16
N PHE A 30 -6.63 -17.49 9.48
CA PHE A 30 -6.14 -16.67 8.37
C PHE A 30 -4.98 -15.76 8.83
N LEU A 31 -5.16 -15.00 9.90
CA LEU A 31 -4.14 -14.07 10.41
C LEU A 31 -2.87 -14.78 10.88
N LYS A 32 -2.99 -15.98 11.47
CA LYS A 32 -1.84 -16.84 11.78
C LYS A 32 -1.14 -17.31 10.50
N ARG A 33 -1.90 -17.75 9.49
CA ARG A 33 -1.38 -18.26 8.22
C ARG A 33 -0.58 -17.22 7.46
N ILE A 34 -1.03 -15.96 7.43
CA ILE A 34 -0.32 -14.85 6.78
C ILE A 34 0.68 -14.15 7.72
N ARG A 35 0.93 -14.70 8.92
CA ARG A 35 1.89 -14.20 9.94
C ARG A 35 1.61 -12.78 10.45
N VAL A 36 0.35 -12.36 10.41
CA VAL A 36 -0.10 -11.16 11.15
C VAL A 36 -0.10 -11.46 12.65
N LEU A 37 -0.51 -12.67 13.01
CA LEU A 37 -0.33 -13.21 14.36
C LEU A 37 0.83 -14.21 14.35
N SER A 38 1.72 -14.09 15.31
CA SER A 38 2.81 -15.04 15.54
C SER A 38 2.94 -15.36 17.01
N LYS A 39 3.47 -16.56 17.30
CA LYS A 39 3.93 -16.90 18.64
C LYS A 39 5.21 -16.12 18.92
N ASP A 40 5.32 -15.56 20.12
CA ASP A 40 6.59 -15.04 20.63
C ASP A 40 7.48 -16.23 21.01
N TYR A 41 8.36 -16.62 20.10
CA TYR A 41 9.28 -17.74 20.33
C TYR A 41 10.47 -17.35 21.22
N GLU A 42 10.70 -16.07 21.48
CA GLU A 42 11.86 -15.56 22.21
C GLU A 42 11.54 -15.32 23.69
N ASN A 43 10.28 -15.03 24.05
CA ASN A 43 9.87 -14.76 25.43
C ASN A 43 8.84 -15.79 25.94
N ASP A 44 7.58 -15.38 26.08
CA ASP A 44 6.57 -16.10 26.87
C ASP A 44 5.77 -17.13 26.06
N GLY A 45 6.04 -17.29 24.77
CA GLY A 45 5.32 -18.23 23.93
C GLY A 45 3.89 -17.80 23.62
N LYS A 46 3.46 -16.58 23.93
CA LYS A 46 2.08 -16.15 23.64
C LYS A 46 1.93 -15.74 22.18
N TRP A 47 0.71 -15.88 21.69
CA TRP A 47 0.33 -15.34 20.40
C TRP A 47 0.11 -13.83 20.51
N GLY A 48 0.74 -13.09 19.62
CA GLY A 48 0.61 -11.64 19.53
C GLY A 48 0.60 -11.17 18.08
N ILE A 49 0.24 -9.91 17.89
CA ILE A 49 0.35 -9.26 16.58
C ILE A 49 1.82 -8.97 16.29
N THR A 50 2.26 -9.24 15.06
CA THR A 50 3.60 -8.88 14.61
C THR A 50 3.68 -7.37 14.32
N ALA A 51 4.88 -6.80 14.31
CA ALA A 51 5.10 -5.40 13.91
C ALA A 51 4.49 -5.10 12.53
N GLY A 52 4.75 -5.97 11.53
CA GLY A 52 4.16 -5.84 10.20
C GLY A 52 2.63 -6.01 10.20
N GLY A 53 2.11 -6.95 10.99
CA GLY A 53 0.67 -7.12 11.18
C GLY A 53 -0.01 -5.89 11.77
N LEU A 54 0.64 -5.23 12.72
CA LEU A 54 0.16 -3.99 13.33
C LEU A 54 0.20 -2.84 12.32
N LEU A 55 1.29 -2.65 11.59
CA LEU A 55 1.38 -1.61 10.56
C LEU A 55 0.34 -1.80 9.43
N PHE A 56 0.07 -3.05 9.06
CA PHE A 56 -0.79 -3.38 7.92
C PHE A 56 -2.29 -3.45 8.26
N PHE A 57 -2.65 -3.94 9.44
CA PHE A 57 -4.04 -4.14 9.88
C PHE A 57 -4.36 -3.48 11.23
N GLY A 58 -3.47 -2.63 11.75
CA GLY A 58 -3.72 -1.88 12.98
C GLY A 58 -4.80 -0.82 12.78
N LYS A 59 -5.40 -0.41 13.89
CA LYS A 59 -6.03 0.91 13.94
C LYS A 59 -4.93 1.94 14.11
N ASN A 60 -5.08 3.11 13.53
CA ASN A 60 -4.04 4.14 13.49
C ASN A 60 -3.53 4.50 14.90
N ASN A 61 -4.42 4.62 15.88
CA ASN A 61 -4.04 4.89 17.27
C ASN A 61 -3.12 3.81 17.87
N ALA A 62 -3.36 2.53 17.56
CA ALA A 62 -2.52 1.43 18.01
C ALA A 62 -1.18 1.39 17.26
N ILE A 63 -1.18 1.78 15.97
CA ILE A 63 0.04 1.92 15.19
C ILE A 63 0.91 3.03 15.79
N ILE A 64 0.36 4.23 15.99
CA ILE A 64 1.07 5.39 16.55
C ILE A 64 1.64 5.08 17.94
N HIS A 65 0.93 4.31 18.77
CA HIS A 65 1.44 3.90 20.06
C HIS A 65 2.75 3.08 19.95
N ALA A 66 2.89 2.23 18.93
CA ALA A 66 4.08 1.43 18.70
C ALA A 66 5.12 2.12 17.79
N PHE A 67 4.67 2.99 16.90
CA PHE A 67 5.44 3.71 15.89
C PHE A 67 5.06 5.20 15.94
N PRO A 68 5.62 5.98 16.87
CA PRO A 68 5.17 7.36 17.13
C PRO A 68 5.26 8.31 15.94
N HIS A 69 6.12 7.99 14.98
CA HIS A 69 6.35 8.77 13.76
C HIS A 69 5.67 8.16 12.52
N PHE A 70 4.75 7.22 12.70
CA PHE A 70 4.02 6.61 11.58
C PHE A 70 3.22 7.66 10.81
N GLN A 71 3.71 7.98 9.61
CA GLN A 71 3.08 8.96 8.74
C GLN A 71 3.17 8.49 7.28
N LEU A 72 2.00 8.34 6.67
CA LEU A 72 1.79 8.07 5.27
C LEU A 72 1.05 9.25 4.67
N ASP A 73 1.68 9.94 3.71
CA ASP A 73 1.07 11.06 3.00
C ASP A 73 1.00 10.81 1.50
N TYR A 74 -0.10 11.24 0.90
CA TYR A 74 -0.25 11.47 -0.52
C TYR A 74 -0.69 12.92 -0.74
N TYR A 75 -0.06 13.59 -1.71
CA TYR A 75 -0.43 14.93 -2.14
C TYR A 75 -0.71 14.93 -3.64
N ASP A 76 -1.86 15.48 -4.02
CA ASP A 76 -2.13 15.83 -5.41
C ASP A 76 -1.67 17.26 -5.70
N LYS A 77 -0.58 17.39 -6.45
CA LYS A 77 0.06 18.64 -6.89
C LYS A 77 0.02 18.76 -8.41
N SER A 78 -0.92 18.07 -9.06
CA SER A 78 -1.08 18.08 -10.52
C SER A 78 -1.52 19.43 -11.09
N HIS A 79 -1.94 20.36 -10.23
CA HIS A 79 -2.45 21.68 -10.58
C HIS A 79 -1.50 22.76 -10.03
N PRO A 80 -0.40 23.07 -10.75
CA PRO A 80 0.66 23.96 -10.26
C PRO A 80 0.21 25.41 -10.04
N GLU A 81 -0.94 25.80 -10.59
CA GLU A 81 -1.58 27.09 -10.34
C GLU A 81 -2.18 27.22 -8.94
N LYS A 82 -2.30 26.11 -8.19
CA LYS A 82 -2.71 26.13 -6.78
C LYS A 82 -1.51 26.16 -5.86
N ASP A 83 -1.57 26.98 -4.82
CA ASP A 83 -0.43 27.29 -3.93
C ASP A 83 0.15 26.11 -3.14
N ARG A 84 -0.52 24.94 -3.07
CA ARG A 84 -0.08 23.82 -2.23
C ARG A 84 -0.35 22.44 -2.83
N TRP A 85 -1.62 22.05 -2.90
CA TRP A 85 -2.12 20.78 -3.45
C TRP A 85 -3.64 20.87 -3.61
N THR A 86 -4.20 20.06 -4.50
CA THR A 86 -5.65 19.91 -4.74
C THR A 86 -6.31 18.93 -3.80
N ASP A 87 -5.56 17.92 -3.35
CA ASP A 87 -6.06 16.83 -2.52
C ASP A 87 -4.92 16.31 -1.62
N ARG A 88 -5.28 15.78 -0.45
CA ARG A 88 -4.36 15.18 0.51
C ARG A 88 -4.99 13.95 1.15
N ILE A 89 -4.24 12.86 1.20
CA ILE A 89 -4.56 11.71 2.04
C ILE A 89 -3.44 11.59 3.07
N SER A 90 -3.78 11.59 4.35
CA SER A 90 -2.80 11.56 5.44
C SER A 90 -3.23 10.63 6.55
N SER A 91 -2.31 9.77 7.02
CA SER A 91 -2.53 8.94 8.21
C SER A 91 -2.55 9.73 9.51
N ILE A 92 -2.22 11.03 9.49
CA ILE A 92 -2.39 11.94 10.64
C ILE A 92 -3.84 12.46 10.69
N GLU A 93 -4.45 12.69 9.53
CA GLU A 93 -5.79 13.28 9.42
C GLU A 93 -6.90 12.22 9.36
N SER A 94 -6.55 10.96 9.10
CA SER A 94 -7.49 9.86 8.90
C SER A 94 -6.98 8.56 9.54
N ASP A 95 -7.90 7.69 9.95
CA ASP A 95 -7.60 6.37 10.53
C ASP A 95 -7.10 5.41 9.44
N LEU A 96 -5.85 5.60 9.01
CA LEU A 96 -5.22 4.81 7.96
C LEU A 96 -4.17 3.86 8.53
N ASN A 97 -4.16 2.65 7.98
CA ASN A 97 -3.07 1.68 8.06
C ASN A 97 -2.47 1.49 6.65
N ILE A 98 -1.42 0.67 6.52
CA ILE A 98 -0.77 0.48 5.21
C ILE A 98 -1.75 -0.06 4.17
N TYR A 99 -2.67 -0.96 4.53
CA TYR A 99 -3.62 -1.54 3.59
C TYR A 99 -4.61 -0.49 3.07
N THR A 100 -5.25 0.28 3.96
CA THR A 100 -6.22 1.30 3.55
C THR A 100 -5.54 2.43 2.79
N PHE A 101 -4.37 2.88 3.23
CA PHE A 101 -3.57 3.85 2.48
C PHE A 101 -3.23 3.35 1.07
N PHE A 102 -2.75 2.11 0.93
CA PHE A 102 -2.45 1.51 -0.37
C PHE A 102 -3.68 1.53 -1.29
N LYS A 103 -4.84 1.04 -0.82
CA LYS A 103 -6.05 0.98 -1.64
C LYS A 103 -6.54 2.37 -2.05
N THR A 104 -6.53 3.34 -1.15
CA THR A 104 -7.00 4.69 -1.44
C THR A 104 -6.05 5.41 -2.40
N VAL A 105 -4.74 5.34 -2.17
CA VAL A 105 -3.74 6.01 -3.01
C VAL A 105 -3.60 5.34 -4.37
N GLU A 106 -3.67 4.00 -4.46
CA GLU A 106 -3.68 3.27 -5.74
C GLU A 106 -4.84 3.75 -6.63
N GLN A 107 -6.05 3.88 -6.08
CA GLN A 107 -7.20 4.39 -6.82
C GLN A 107 -7.02 5.84 -7.29
N LYS A 108 -6.43 6.71 -6.44
CA LYS A 108 -6.12 8.10 -6.82
C LYS A 108 -5.11 8.15 -7.96
N LEU A 109 -4.01 7.41 -7.85
CA LEU A 109 -2.97 7.31 -8.88
C LEU A 109 -3.49 6.74 -10.20
N TYR A 110 -4.45 5.81 -10.18
CA TYR A 110 -5.06 5.33 -11.42
C TYR A 110 -6.00 6.35 -12.05
N SER A 111 -6.68 7.17 -11.24
CA SER A 111 -7.59 8.21 -11.74
C SER A 111 -6.87 9.36 -12.44
N THR A 112 -5.57 9.53 -12.22
CA THR A 112 -4.73 10.58 -12.84
C THR A 112 -4.13 10.16 -14.17
N ILE A 113 -4.23 8.87 -14.54
CA ILE A 113 -3.82 8.39 -15.86
C ILE A 113 -4.90 8.78 -16.86
N GLU A 114 -4.57 9.65 -17.82
CA GLU A 114 -5.44 9.94 -18.97
C GLU A 114 -5.79 8.62 -19.66
N ASN A 115 -7.07 8.28 -19.69
CA ASN A 115 -7.51 6.97 -20.12
C ASN A 115 -7.75 6.98 -21.64
N PRO A 116 -7.10 6.12 -22.45
CA PRO A 116 -7.66 5.71 -23.73
C PRO A 116 -8.86 4.81 -23.41
N PHE A 117 -10.02 5.40 -23.15
CA PHE A 117 -11.29 4.68 -23.07
C PHE A 117 -11.57 4.02 -24.43
N THR A 118 -11.15 2.78 -24.64
CA THR A 118 -11.77 1.89 -25.62
C THR A 118 -12.71 0.96 -24.89
N ILE A 119 -14.00 1.29 -24.96
CA ILE A 119 -15.09 0.35 -24.69
C ILE A 119 -15.05 -0.66 -25.84
N ASP A 120 -14.86 -1.94 -25.55
CA ASP A 120 -15.12 -2.99 -26.52
C ASP A 120 -16.62 -2.99 -26.85
N LYS A 121 -16.95 -2.56 -28.07
CA LYS A 121 -18.33 -2.35 -28.51
C LYS A 121 -19.14 -3.64 -28.60
N GLU A 122 -18.50 -4.81 -28.49
CA GLU A 122 -19.18 -6.11 -28.56
C GLU A 122 -19.53 -6.71 -27.18
N SER A 123 -18.71 -6.49 -26.14
CA SER A 123 -18.89 -7.20 -24.87
C SER A 123 -19.50 -6.38 -23.73
N ALA A 124 -19.50 -5.04 -23.82
CA ALA A 124 -19.90 -4.13 -22.72
C ALA A 124 -19.20 -4.46 -21.37
N GLN A 125 -18.10 -5.20 -21.40
CA GLN A 125 -17.29 -5.54 -20.24
C GLN A 125 -16.14 -4.55 -20.11
N ARG A 126 -15.84 -4.15 -18.87
CA ARG A 126 -14.61 -3.40 -18.57
C ARG A 126 -13.43 -4.31 -18.84
N ILE A 127 -12.67 -4.01 -19.87
CA ILE A 127 -11.36 -4.61 -20.06
C ILE A 127 -10.40 -3.85 -19.15
N ASP A 128 -9.94 -4.52 -18.11
CA ASP A 128 -8.93 -4.02 -17.18
C ASP A 128 -7.57 -4.02 -17.89
N HIS A 129 -7.34 -3.05 -18.77
CA HIS A 129 -6.05 -2.87 -19.38
C HIS A 129 -5.11 -2.34 -18.31
N LYS A 130 -4.39 -3.25 -17.64
CA LYS A 130 -3.17 -2.91 -16.92
C LYS A 130 -2.23 -2.24 -17.91
N THR A 131 -2.28 -0.92 -18.00
CA THR A 131 -1.32 -0.15 -18.79
C THR A 131 0.05 -0.28 -18.12
N PRO A 132 1.16 -0.21 -18.86
CA PRO A 132 2.50 -0.15 -18.27
C PRO A 132 2.60 0.90 -17.15
N MET A 133 1.85 2.00 -17.28
CA MET A 133 1.76 3.05 -16.28
C MET A 133 1.08 2.58 -14.98
N THR A 134 -0.09 1.93 -15.06
CA THR A 134 -0.76 1.39 -13.85
C THR A 134 0.13 0.38 -13.11
N ILE A 135 0.86 -0.48 -13.85
CA ILE A 135 1.81 -1.43 -13.27
C ILE A 135 2.95 -0.69 -12.57
N ALA A 136 3.56 0.30 -13.24
CA ALA A 136 4.66 1.07 -12.67
C ALA A 136 4.25 1.83 -11.39
N LEU A 137 3.08 2.47 -11.38
CA LEU A 137 2.57 3.17 -10.19
C LEU A 137 2.32 2.21 -9.04
N ARG A 138 1.72 1.05 -9.33
CA ARG A 138 1.45 0.02 -8.33
C ARG A 138 2.73 -0.54 -7.73
N GLU A 139 3.69 -0.92 -8.55
CA GLU A 139 4.97 -1.46 -8.09
C GLU A 139 5.79 -0.40 -7.35
N GLY A 140 5.77 0.86 -7.81
CA GLY A 140 6.40 1.99 -7.09
C GLY A 140 5.81 2.16 -5.69
N LEU A 141 4.48 2.17 -5.58
CA LEU A 141 3.77 2.28 -4.30
C LEU A 141 4.06 1.09 -3.38
N ILE A 142 4.03 -0.14 -3.90
CA ILE A 142 4.34 -1.35 -3.13
C ILE A 142 5.78 -1.30 -2.61
N ASN A 143 6.75 -1.02 -3.48
CA ASN A 143 8.16 -0.99 -3.12
C ASN A 143 8.44 0.03 -2.02
N MET A 144 7.84 1.21 -2.13
CA MET A 144 7.94 2.27 -1.14
C MET A 144 7.37 1.83 0.22
N LEU A 145 6.16 1.26 0.26
CA LEU A 145 5.54 0.78 1.50
C LEU A 145 6.31 -0.39 2.12
N MET A 146 6.88 -1.28 1.30
CA MET A 146 7.64 -2.44 1.78
C MET A 146 9.04 -2.10 2.29
N HIS A 147 9.63 -0.98 1.84
CA HIS A 147 11.02 -0.62 2.14
C HIS A 147 11.17 0.65 2.96
N THR A 148 10.07 1.23 3.43
CA THR A 148 10.10 2.35 4.37
C THR A 148 10.66 1.92 5.73
N ASP A 149 11.53 2.74 6.29
CA ASP A 149 11.93 2.66 7.69
C ASP A 149 10.84 3.26 8.60
N TYR A 150 9.92 2.40 9.06
CA TYR A 150 8.83 2.79 9.96
C TYR A 150 9.27 3.10 11.39
N PHE A 151 10.53 2.83 11.74
CA PHE A 151 11.09 3.20 13.05
C PHE A 151 11.80 4.56 13.03
N GLY A 152 12.03 5.12 11.82
CA GLY A 152 12.56 6.45 11.64
C GLY A 152 11.55 7.56 11.96
N ASP A 153 12.00 8.80 11.89
CA ASP A 153 11.24 10.02 12.21
C ASP A 153 10.75 10.78 10.97
N LEU A 154 11.06 10.28 9.78
CA LEU A 154 10.64 10.86 8.51
C LEU A 154 9.36 10.19 7.99
N PRO A 155 8.46 10.95 7.33
CA PRO A 155 7.27 10.39 6.70
C PRO A 155 7.57 9.72 5.36
N LEU A 156 6.73 8.76 4.97
CA LEU A 156 6.59 8.36 3.58
C LEU A 156 5.68 9.35 2.86
N ILE A 157 6.09 9.82 1.67
CA ILE A 157 5.33 10.79 0.89
C ILE A 157 5.24 10.37 -0.58
N VAL A 158 4.01 10.28 -1.09
CA VAL A 158 3.70 10.20 -2.52
C VAL A 158 3.26 11.58 -3.00
N ASN A 159 3.89 12.11 -4.05
CA ASN A 159 3.45 13.34 -4.70
C ASN A 159 3.02 13.03 -6.14
N ASN A 160 1.80 13.39 -6.51
CA ASN A 160 1.33 13.40 -7.88
C ASN A 160 1.53 14.81 -8.46
N TYR A 161 2.41 14.98 -9.43
CA TYR A 161 2.58 16.25 -10.15
C TYR A 161 1.98 16.16 -11.55
N LEU A 162 1.88 17.30 -12.24
CA LEU A 162 1.23 17.37 -13.55
C LEU A 162 1.82 16.36 -14.57
N ASN A 163 3.14 16.17 -14.53
CA ASN A 163 3.86 15.38 -15.54
C ASN A 163 4.61 14.17 -14.97
N TYR A 164 4.60 13.97 -13.65
CA TYR A 164 5.36 12.90 -13.02
C TYR A 164 4.82 12.55 -11.63
N TYR A 165 5.25 11.40 -11.12
CA TYR A 165 4.94 10.92 -9.79
C TYR A 165 6.24 10.80 -9.02
N GLU A 166 6.24 11.20 -7.76
CA GLU A 166 7.37 11.08 -6.87
C GLU A 166 7.00 10.17 -5.70
N PHE A 167 7.86 9.18 -5.46
CA PHE A 167 7.76 8.28 -4.33
C PHE A 167 8.98 8.51 -3.43
N ALA A 168 8.80 9.19 -2.29
CA ALA A 168 9.82 9.40 -1.27
C ALA A 168 9.56 8.55 -0.01
N ASN A 169 10.40 7.54 0.26
CA ASN A 169 10.38 6.80 1.51
C ASN A 169 11.64 7.01 2.37
N PRO A 170 11.49 7.07 3.70
CA PRO A 170 12.58 7.00 4.66
C PRO A 170 13.37 5.69 4.54
N GLY A 171 14.69 5.79 4.66
CA GLY A 171 15.58 4.63 4.72
C GLY A 171 16.77 4.73 3.77
N LYS A 172 17.71 3.80 3.90
CA LYS A 172 18.87 3.69 3.00
C LYS A 172 18.55 2.68 1.90
N MET A 173 18.89 3.01 0.65
CA MET A 173 18.82 2.04 -0.45
C MET A 173 19.70 0.83 -0.11
N LYS A 174 19.09 -0.36 -0.07
CA LYS A 174 19.81 -1.64 0.12
C LYS A 174 20.53 -2.11 -1.14
N VAL A 175 20.36 -1.40 -2.25
CA VAL A 175 20.89 -1.75 -3.57
C VAL A 175 21.66 -0.55 -4.13
N PRO A 176 22.86 -0.73 -4.71
CA PRO A 176 23.58 0.35 -5.37
C PRO A 176 22.76 0.99 -6.51
N PRO A 177 22.85 2.32 -6.74
CA PRO A 177 22.12 3.01 -7.81
C PRO A 177 22.31 2.38 -9.19
N GLN A 178 23.47 1.78 -9.45
CA GLN A 178 23.80 1.15 -10.73
C GLN A 178 22.89 -0.04 -11.09
N ILE A 179 22.33 -0.74 -10.09
CA ILE A 179 21.42 -1.87 -10.34
C ILE A 179 20.02 -1.37 -10.72
N PHE A 180 19.60 -0.21 -10.17
CA PHE A 180 18.28 0.38 -10.40
C PHE A 180 18.06 0.86 -11.84
N SER A 181 19.12 1.22 -12.57
CA SER A 181 19.05 1.75 -13.94
C SER A 181 19.18 0.68 -15.03
N THR A 182 19.28 -0.60 -14.66
CA THR A 182 19.33 -1.67 -15.66
C THR A 182 17.89 -1.99 -16.07
N PRO A 183 17.51 -1.88 -17.37
CA PRO A 183 16.22 -2.40 -17.81
C PRO A 183 16.16 -3.86 -17.39
N MET A 184 15.07 -4.29 -16.75
CA MET A 184 14.78 -5.72 -16.63
C MET A 184 14.55 -6.24 -18.05
N THR A 185 15.64 -6.60 -18.74
CA THR A 185 15.58 -7.43 -19.94
C THR A 185 14.99 -8.76 -19.52
N GLN A 186 13.84 -9.08 -20.12
CA GLN A 186 13.13 -10.36 -19.99
C GLN A 186 14.02 -11.56 -20.29
#